data_AF-A0A935V121-F1
#
_entry.id   AF-A0A935V121-F1
#
_cell.length_a   1.000
_cell.length_b   1.000
_cell.length_c   1.000
_cell.angle_alpha   90.00
_cell.angle_beta   90.00
_cell.angle_gamma   90.00
#
_symmetry.space_group_name_H-M   'P 1'
#
loop_
_entity.id
_entity.type
_entity.pdbx_description
1 polymer ?
#
loop_
_entity_poly.entity_id
_entity_poly.type
_entity_poly.pdbx_seq_one_letter_code
_entity_poly.pdbx_strand_id
1 'polypeptide(L)'
;MSPKERSLALDAAPPGAPERGPSGPPSPRLTPWAPALAAIALCVALTVERLGGALSAPGRVLVGDWHHPDCLGNHWLLVWVAERLSMGQSLVHNDAYYWPYGDAPWLAGNGSEGLLYLPFHLLWGWPVGVAAYAGAVWVGNGLAGWALGRAAGAGPWAALVCAAGVGSSAYAAQEMGSGRFSQANLIFWWGASRPGSRSCTAPAKGGWSWRGRSRRRRRPCTGTTGSFWPWPWAP
;
A
#
# COMPACT_ATOMS: atom_id res chain seq x y z
N MET A 1 -39.10 43.95 52.29
CA MET A 1 -38.73 43.71 50.89
C MET A 1 -39.79 42.85 50.24
N SER A 2 -40.48 43.39 49.23
CA SER A 2 -41.55 42.67 48.55
C SER A 2 -40.97 41.69 47.50
N PRO A 3 -41.70 40.64 47.11
CA PRO A 3 -41.26 39.70 46.06
C PRO A 3 -40.88 40.36 44.73
N LYS A 4 -41.42 41.56 44.42
CA LYS A 4 -41.05 42.34 43.23
C LYS A 4 -39.64 42.93 43.29
N GLU A 5 -39.11 43.20 44.49
CA GLU A 5 -37.77 43.80 44.65
C GLU A 5 -36.65 42.76 44.50
N ARG A 6 -36.94 41.47 44.71
CA ARG A 6 -35.99 40.38 44.44
C ARG A 6 -35.79 40.09 42.95
N SER A 7 -36.78 40.40 42.11
CA SER A 7 -36.69 40.14 40.66
C SER A 7 -35.78 41.15 39.94
N LEU A 8 -35.63 42.37 40.45
CA LEU A 8 -34.80 43.41 39.82
C LEU A 8 -33.32 43.33 40.20
N ALA A 9 -32.96 42.52 41.21
CA ALA A 9 -31.58 42.34 41.64
C ALA A 9 -30.83 41.21 40.91
N LEU A 10 -31.54 40.36 40.16
CA LEU A 10 -30.96 39.22 39.44
C LEU A 10 -30.54 39.52 37.99
N ASP A 11 -30.95 40.67 37.43
CA ASP A 11 -30.63 41.07 36.05
C ASP A 11 -29.39 41.98 35.93
N ALA A 12 -28.67 42.22 37.03
CA ALA A 12 -27.45 43.04 37.06
C ALA A 12 -26.15 42.19 37.01
N ALA A 13 -26.18 41.01 36.40
CA ALA A 13 -24.95 40.29 36.06
C ALA A 13 -24.30 40.97 34.84
N PRO A 14 -23.06 41.48 34.95
CA PRO A 14 -22.41 42.16 33.83
C PRO A 14 -22.28 41.21 32.63
N PRO A 15 -22.72 41.63 31.42
CA PRO A 15 -22.52 40.85 30.21
C PRO A 15 -21.03 40.86 29.87
N GLY A 16 -20.32 39.77 30.17
CA GLY A 16 -18.95 39.61 29.71
C GLY A 16 -17.94 39.04 30.69
N ALA A 17 -18.33 38.20 31.66
CA ALA A 17 -17.36 37.27 32.22
C ALA A 17 -17.12 36.18 31.15
N PRO A 18 -15.96 36.13 30.47
CA PRO A 18 -15.66 35.03 29.57
C PRO A 18 -15.72 33.75 30.39
N GLU A 19 -16.58 32.81 29.98
CA GLU A 19 -16.53 31.44 30.48
C GLU A 19 -15.08 30.98 30.31
N ARG A 20 -14.33 30.96 31.41
CA ARG A 20 -13.05 30.28 31.48
C ARG A 20 -13.40 28.81 31.38
N GLY A 21 -13.52 28.33 30.14
CA GLY A 21 -13.64 26.90 29.85
C GLY A 21 -12.55 26.17 30.63
N PRO A 22 -12.84 24.97 31.15
CA PRO A 22 -11.94 24.26 32.06
C PRO A 22 -10.55 24.24 31.44
N SER A 23 -9.58 24.84 32.14
CA SER A 23 -8.16 24.85 31.79
C SER A 23 -7.59 23.45 32.00
N GLY A 24 -8.13 22.47 31.27
CA GLY A 24 -7.59 21.14 31.21
C GLY A 24 -6.18 21.21 30.65
N PRO A 25 -5.25 20.36 31.13
CA PRO A 25 -3.93 20.25 30.53
C PRO A 25 -4.11 19.97 29.03
N PRO A 26 -3.31 20.61 28.16
CA PRO A 26 -3.39 20.36 26.73
C PRO A 26 -3.20 18.87 26.49
N SER A 27 -4.22 18.22 25.90
CA SER A 27 -4.11 16.82 25.52
C SER A 27 -2.86 16.65 24.66
N PRO A 28 -1.99 15.67 24.96
CA PRO A 28 -0.75 15.48 24.22
C PRO A 28 -1.11 15.30 22.75
N ARG A 29 -0.69 16.27 21.92
CA ARG A 29 -0.86 16.17 20.47
C ARG A 29 0.11 15.10 20.00
N LEU A 30 -0.40 13.89 19.80
CA LEU A 30 0.34 12.86 19.08
C LEU A 30 0.84 13.45 17.77
N THR A 31 2.11 13.22 17.50
CA THR A 31 2.78 13.78 16.34
C THR A 31 2.16 13.21 15.05
N PRO A 32 2.04 14.02 13.99
CA PRO A 32 1.29 13.63 12.79
C PRO A 32 1.86 12.41 12.06
N TRP A 33 3.11 12.04 12.34
CA TRP A 33 3.84 10.90 11.77
C TRP A 33 3.73 9.62 12.61
N ALA A 34 3.25 9.67 13.85
CA ALA A 34 3.12 8.51 14.72
C ALA A 34 2.33 7.34 14.08
N PRO A 35 1.20 7.55 13.38
CA PRO A 35 0.46 6.46 12.75
C PRO A 35 1.23 5.80 11.59
N ALA A 36 2.00 6.58 10.83
CA ALA A 36 2.79 6.04 9.72
C ALA A 36 3.96 5.19 10.22
N LEU A 37 4.63 5.63 11.28
CA LEU A 37 5.67 4.84 11.95
C LEU A 37 5.09 3.55 12.55
N ALA A 38 3.91 3.63 13.16
CA ALA A 38 3.20 2.45 13.65
C ALA A 38 2.85 1.47 12.52
N ALA A 39 2.44 1.97 11.34
CA ALA A 39 2.18 1.13 10.18
C ALA A 39 3.45 0.41 9.70
N ILE A 40 4.57 1.12 9.59
CA ILE A 40 5.86 0.53 9.21
C ILE A 40 6.27 -0.55 10.23
N ALA A 41 6.22 -0.23 11.52
CA ALA A 41 6.60 -1.17 12.58
C ALA A 41 5.71 -2.43 12.57
N LEU A 42 4.40 -2.25 12.40
CA LEU A 42 3.45 -3.35 12.27
C LEU A 42 3.75 -4.24 11.06
N CYS A 43 4.01 -3.64 9.89
CA CYS A 43 4.34 -4.39 8.68
C CYS A 43 5.65 -5.17 8.82
N VAL A 44 6.68 -4.57 9.45
CA VAL A 44 7.95 -5.25 9.74
C VAL A 44 7.74 -6.40 10.72
N ALA A 45 6.96 -6.21 11.79
CA ALA A 45 6.68 -7.27 12.75
C ALA A 45 5.96 -8.47 12.10
N LEU A 46 4.95 -8.22 11.27
CA LEU A 46 4.26 -9.25 10.50
C LEU A 46 5.21 -9.98 9.54
N THR A 47 6.08 -9.25 8.84
CA THR A 47 7.10 -9.85 7.97
C THR A 47 8.04 -10.77 8.74
N VAL A 48 8.50 -10.35 9.93
CA VAL A 48 9.38 -11.17 10.79
C VAL A 48 8.66 -12.44 11.24
N GLU A 49 7.39 -12.34 11.64
CA GLU A 49 6.57 -13.50 12.00
C GLU A 49 6.44 -14.48 10.82
N ARG A 50 6.19 -13.97 9.61
CA ARG A 50 5.97 -14.79 8.41
C ARG A 50 7.24 -15.43 7.88
N LEU A 51 8.36 -14.72 7.91
CA LEU A 51 9.62 -15.21 7.34
C LEU A 51 10.50 -15.91 8.37
N GLY A 52 10.33 -15.67 9.68
CA GLY A 52 11.00 -16.30 10.82
C GLY A 52 12.29 -17.08 10.52
N GLY A 53 12.14 -18.37 10.18
CA GLY A 53 13.24 -19.28 9.87
C GLY A 53 14.13 -18.83 8.70
N ALA A 54 13.55 -18.27 7.63
CA ALA A 54 14.30 -17.74 6.49
C ALA A 54 15.12 -16.49 6.84
N LEU A 55 14.71 -15.69 7.84
CA LEU A 55 15.50 -14.54 8.31
C LEU A 55 16.65 -14.96 9.23
N SER A 56 16.41 -15.96 10.09
CA SER A 56 17.40 -16.43 11.08
C SER A 56 18.39 -17.44 10.51
N ALA A 57 17.98 -18.24 9.51
CA ALA A 57 18.82 -19.25 8.87
C ALA A 57 18.50 -19.37 7.35
N PRO A 58 18.78 -18.32 6.55
CA PRO A 58 18.39 -18.27 5.13
C PRO A 58 18.98 -19.41 4.28
N GLY A 59 20.11 -20.00 4.68
CA GLY A 59 20.69 -21.17 4.00
C GLY A 59 20.11 -22.52 4.42
N ARG A 60 19.22 -22.55 5.42
CA ARG A 60 18.57 -23.76 5.93
C ARG A 60 17.07 -23.80 5.65
N VAL A 61 16.47 -22.63 5.43
CA VAL A 61 15.04 -22.47 5.21
C VAL A 61 14.84 -21.66 3.94
N LEU A 62 14.20 -22.29 2.94
CA LEU A 62 13.76 -21.59 1.74
C LEU A 62 12.54 -20.73 2.05
N VAL A 63 12.38 -19.64 1.30
CA VAL A 63 11.16 -18.83 1.39
C VAL A 63 10.07 -19.55 0.60
N GLY A 64 9.05 -20.00 1.31
CA GLY A 64 7.88 -20.65 0.73
C GLY A 64 7.53 -21.93 1.47
N ASP A 65 6.51 -22.63 0.98
CA ASP A 65 5.96 -23.83 1.57
C ASP A 65 6.29 -25.04 0.68
N TRP A 66 6.76 -26.11 1.30
CA TRP A 66 7.06 -27.38 0.62
C TRP A 66 5.80 -28.07 0.09
N HIS A 67 4.62 -27.58 0.46
CA HIS A 67 3.34 -28.10 -0.02
C HIS A 67 3.04 -27.76 -1.49
N HIS A 68 3.72 -26.78 -2.11
CA HIS A 68 3.54 -26.48 -3.53
C HIS A 68 4.76 -26.94 -4.36
N PRO A 69 4.60 -27.84 -5.35
CA PRO A 69 5.73 -28.40 -6.11
C PRO A 69 6.54 -27.33 -6.86
N ASP A 70 5.90 -26.23 -7.25
CA ASP A 70 6.54 -25.12 -7.97
C ASP A 70 7.41 -24.21 -7.09
N CYS A 71 7.28 -24.26 -5.76
CA CYS A 71 7.95 -23.30 -4.86
C CYS A 71 9.47 -23.30 -5.05
N LEU A 72 10.08 -24.49 -5.08
CA LEU A 72 11.52 -24.64 -5.27
C LEU A 72 11.95 -24.12 -6.64
N GLY A 73 11.12 -24.36 -7.66
CA GLY A 73 11.37 -23.90 -9.02
C GLY A 73 11.35 -22.41 -9.16
N ASN A 74 10.29 -21.78 -8.63
CA ASN A 74 10.14 -20.34 -8.68
C ASN A 74 11.24 -19.62 -7.87
N HIS A 75 11.65 -20.20 -6.74
CA HIS A 75 12.79 -19.69 -5.96
C HIS A 75 14.08 -19.73 -6.78
N TRP A 76 14.40 -20.86 -7.40
CA TRP A 76 15.63 -20.98 -8.20
C TRP A 76 15.57 -20.17 -9.49
N LEU A 77 14.40 -20.00 -10.08
CA LEU A 77 14.18 -19.17 -11.25
C LEU A 77 14.55 -17.71 -10.95
N LEU A 78 14.16 -17.22 -9.77
CA LEU A 78 14.53 -15.91 -9.25
C LEU A 78 16.05 -15.70 -9.22
N VAL A 79 16.76 -16.67 -8.65
CA VAL A 79 18.22 -16.66 -8.54
C VAL A 79 18.87 -16.71 -9.91
N TRP A 80 18.46 -17.65 -10.75
CA TRP A 80 19.00 -17.81 -12.10
C TRP A 80 18.81 -16.54 -12.93
N VAL A 81 17.62 -15.93 -12.91
CA VAL A 81 17.35 -14.70 -13.66
C VAL A 81 18.29 -13.58 -13.21
N ALA A 82 18.48 -13.41 -11.90
CA ALA A 82 19.38 -12.39 -11.37
C ALA A 82 20.84 -12.65 -11.78
N GLU A 83 21.31 -13.89 -11.71
CA GLU A 83 22.65 -14.29 -12.16
C GLU A 83 22.85 -13.98 -13.64
N ARG A 84 21.90 -14.35 -14.51
CA ARG A 84 21.97 -14.10 -15.96
C ARG A 84 22.01 -12.60 -16.28
N LEU A 85 21.14 -11.81 -15.65
CA LEU A 85 21.13 -10.37 -15.81
C LEU A 85 22.45 -9.73 -15.33
N SER A 86 22.98 -10.18 -14.19
CA SER A 86 24.27 -9.67 -13.67
C SER A 86 25.47 -9.98 -14.57
N MET A 87 25.38 -11.05 -15.37
CA MET A 87 26.37 -11.40 -16.40
C MET A 87 26.14 -10.68 -17.74
N GLY A 88 25.17 -9.76 -17.82
CA GLY A 88 24.83 -9.04 -19.05
C GLY A 88 24.09 -9.89 -20.09
N GLN A 89 23.51 -11.02 -19.69
CA GLN A 89 22.76 -11.90 -20.58
C GLN A 89 21.30 -11.42 -20.74
N SER A 90 20.68 -11.78 -21.86
CA SER A 90 19.29 -11.43 -22.15
C SER A 90 18.33 -12.45 -21.54
N LEU A 91 17.21 -11.97 -21.00
CA LEU A 91 16.07 -12.83 -20.60
C LEU A 91 15.03 -13.00 -21.72
N VAL A 92 15.16 -12.20 -22.79
CA VAL A 92 14.21 -12.16 -23.91
C VAL A 92 14.58 -13.18 -24.99
N HIS A 93 15.84 -13.61 -25.00
CA HIS A 93 16.34 -14.60 -25.95
C HIS A 93 16.18 -16.00 -25.32
N ASN A 94 15.57 -16.90 -26.08
CA ASN A 94 15.21 -18.26 -25.68
C ASN A 94 16.36 -19.26 -25.98
N ASP A 95 17.59 -18.76 -25.97
CA ASP A 95 18.80 -19.51 -26.32
C ASP A 95 19.38 -20.27 -25.12
N ALA A 96 18.97 -19.92 -23.89
CA ALA A 96 19.32 -20.63 -22.67
C ALA A 96 18.07 -21.31 -22.06
N TYR A 97 17.98 -22.63 -22.21
CA TYR A 97 17.01 -23.44 -21.49
C TYR A 97 17.34 -23.45 -20.00
N TYR A 98 16.34 -23.14 -19.17
CA TYR A 98 16.45 -23.27 -17.72
C TYR A 98 16.18 -24.72 -17.32
N TRP A 99 17.23 -25.47 -16.97
CA TRP A 99 17.09 -26.82 -16.40
C TRP A 99 16.80 -26.73 -14.90
N PRO A 100 15.79 -27.45 -14.35
CA PRO A 100 15.01 -28.52 -14.99
C PRO A 100 13.67 -28.10 -15.65
N TYR A 101 13.31 -26.81 -15.66
CA TYR A 101 11.95 -26.37 -16.01
C TYR A 101 11.66 -26.22 -17.51
N GLY A 102 12.66 -26.31 -18.37
CA GLY A 102 12.48 -26.52 -19.80
C GLY A 102 11.94 -25.33 -20.61
N ASP A 103 11.45 -24.25 -20.01
CA ASP A 103 10.93 -23.07 -20.72
C ASP A 103 11.68 -21.77 -20.35
N ALA A 104 11.64 -20.77 -21.25
CA ALA A 104 12.19 -19.45 -20.98
C ALA A 104 11.51 -18.80 -19.76
N PRO A 105 12.28 -18.31 -18.76
CA PRO A 105 11.74 -17.72 -17.53
C PRO A 105 10.78 -16.55 -17.75
N TRP A 106 10.94 -15.83 -18.86
CA TRP A 106 10.06 -14.72 -19.23
C TRP A 106 8.64 -15.19 -19.57
N LEU A 107 8.50 -16.39 -20.18
CA LEU A 107 7.20 -16.97 -20.52
C LEU A 107 6.53 -17.65 -19.31
N ALA A 108 7.33 -18.11 -18.33
CA ALA A 108 6.83 -18.73 -17.10
C ALA A 108 6.20 -17.74 -16.09
N GLY A 109 5.89 -16.50 -16.49
CA GLY A 109 5.25 -15.48 -15.65
C GLY A 109 6.13 -14.88 -14.55
N ASN A 110 7.26 -15.51 -14.23
CA ASN A 110 8.11 -15.15 -13.09
C ASN A 110 9.42 -14.43 -13.50
N GLY A 111 9.70 -14.28 -14.80
CA GLY A 111 10.93 -13.61 -15.28
C GLY A 111 11.07 -12.15 -14.85
N SER A 112 9.94 -11.45 -14.68
CA SER A 112 9.93 -10.08 -14.15
C SER A 112 10.27 -10.02 -12.66
N GLU A 113 10.02 -11.08 -11.89
CA GLU A 113 10.35 -11.17 -10.47
C GLU A 113 11.87 -11.20 -10.25
N GLY A 114 12.59 -11.95 -11.08
CA GLY A 114 14.05 -11.98 -11.05
C GLY A 114 14.69 -10.60 -11.29
N LEU A 115 14.06 -9.75 -12.13
CA LEU A 115 14.49 -8.37 -12.32
C LEU A 115 14.24 -7.51 -11.08
N LEU A 116 13.10 -7.68 -10.41
CA LEU A 116 12.79 -6.98 -9.16
C LEU A 116 13.67 -7.43 -7.99
N TYR A 117 14.10 -8.70 -8.02
CA TYR A 117 15.01 -9.29 -7.05
C TYR A 117 16.48 -8.93 -7.27
N LEU A 118 16.90 -8.68 -8.52
CA LEU A 118 18.28 -8.34 -8.87
C LEU A 118 18.98 -7.37 -7.90
N PRO A 119 18.40 -6.22 -7.49
CA PRO A 119 19.05 -5.34 -6.52
C PRO A 119 19.34 -6.02 -5.17
N PHE A 120 18.44 -6.88 -4.70
CA PHE A 120 18.66 -7.65 -3.47
C PHE A 120 19.72 -8.73 -3.65
N HIS A 121 19.75 -9.36 -4.82
CA HIS A 121 20.78 -10.33 -5.17
C HIS A 121 22.18 -9.68 -5.21
N LEU A 122 22.31 -8.51 -5.83
CA LEU A 122 23.59 -7.81 -5.92
C LEU A 122 24.10 -7.31 -4.55
N LEU A 123 23.19 -6.93 -3.64
CA LEU A 123 23.56 -6.40 -2.33
C LEU A 123 23.88 -7.51 -1.30
N TRP A 124 23.16 -8.63 -1.34
CA TRP A 124 23.22 -9.65 -0.28
C TRP A 124 23.52 -11.07 -0.78
N GLY A 125 23.53 -11.29 -2.09
CA GLY A 125 23.68 -12.61 -2.70
C GLY A 125 22.53 -13.57 -2.38
N TRP A 126 22.64 -14.79 -2.86
CA TRP A 126 21.81 -15.91 -2.38
C TRP A 126 22.49 -16.56 -1.15
N PRO A 127 21.74 -16.99 -0.12
CA PRO A 127 20.28 -17.00 0.01
C PRO A 127 19.66 -15.74 0.67
N VAL A 128 20.48 -14.89 1.28
CA VAL A 128 20.01 -13.74 2.09
C VAL A 128 19.15 -12.76 1.29
N GLY A 129 19.53 -12.49 0.04
CA GLY A 129 18.79 -11.58 -0.82
C GLY A 129 17.35 -12.03 -1.05
N VAL A 130 17.07 -13.34 -1.10
CA VAL A 130 15.70 -13.82 -1.36
C VAL A 130 14.80 -13.52 -0.16
N ALA A 131 15.29 -13.75 1.06
CA ALA A 131 14.58 -13.37 2.28
C ALA A 131 14.36 -11.85 2.37
N ALA A 132 15.36 -11.06 1.96
CA ALA A 132 15.25 -9.60 1.92
C ALA A 132 14.18 -9.14 0.90
N TYR A 133 14.16 -9.71 -0.31
CA TYR A 133 13.17 -9.42 -1.33
C TYR A 133 11.76 -9.83 -0.90
N ALA A 134 11.61 -11.04 -0.37
CA ALA A 134 10.35 -11.52 0.20
C ALA A 134 9.85 -10.61 1.32
N GLY A 135 10.75 -10.13 2.17
CA GLY A 135 10.44 -9.18 3.23
C GLY A 135 9.96 -7.84 2.68
N ALA A 136 10.58 -7.35 1.61
CA ALA A 136 10.15 -6.12 0.94
C ALA A 136 8.74 -6.26 0.34
N VAL A 137 8.41 -7.42 -0.26
CA VAL A 137 7.05 -7.71 -0.76
C VAL A 137 6.03 -7.68 0.37
N TRP A 138 6.29 -8.38 1.49
CA TRP A 138 5.39 -8.40 2.65
C TRP A 138 5.19 -7.03 3.28
N VAL A 139 6.28 -6.29 3.54
CA VAL A 139 6.20 -4.93 4.08
C VAL A 139 5.42 -4.03 3.13
N GLY A 140 5.70 -4.12 1.84
CA GLY A 140 5.03 -3.34 0.81
C GLY A 140 3.52 -3.62 0.74
N ASN A 141 3.10 -4.88 0.84
CA ASN A 141 1.68 -5.25 0.90
C ASN A 141 0.96 -4.61 2.10
N GLY A 142 1.54 -4.69 3.30
CA GLY A 142 0.95 -4.07 4.48
C GLY A 142 0.86 -2.54 4.34
N LEU A 143 1.91 -1.90 3.82
CA LEU A 143 1.90 -0.46 3.57
C LEU A 143 0.89 -0.05 2.48
N ALA A 144 0.70 -0.88 1.45
CA ALA A 144 -0.34 -0.67 0.45
C ALA A 144 -1.73 -0.78 1.07
N GLY A 145 -1.96 -1.74 1.97
CA GLY A 145 -3.19 -1.84 2.75
C GLY A 145 -3.46 -0.59 3.60
N TRP A 146 -2.43 -0.07 4.28
CA TRP A 146 -2.54 1.19 5.01
C TRP A 146 -2.93 2.34 4.09
N ALA A 147 -2.22 2.53 2.97
CA ALA A 147 -2.48 3.59 2.00
C ALA A 147 -3.89 3.49 1.40
N LEU A 148 -4.36 2.28 1.09
CA LEU A 148 -5.72 2.03 0.61
C LEU A 148 -6.76 2.42 1.65
N GLY A 149 -6.57 2.05 2.92
CA GLY A 149 -7.45 2.47 4.01
C GLY A 149 -7.52 3.99 4.14
N ARG A 150 -6.37 4.68 4.04
CA ARG A 150 -6.31 6.15 4.06
C ARG A 150 -7.09 6.76 2.89
N ALA A 151 -6.94 6.21 1.70
CA ALA A 151 -7.63 6.70 0.51
C ALA A 151 -9.14 6.43 0.52
N ALA A 152 -9.58 5.36 1.20
CA ALA A 152 -10.98 5.08 1.45
C ALA A 152 -11.60 5.97 2.56
N GLY A 153 -10.83 6.90 3.14
CA GLY A 153 -11.31 7.85 4.15
C GLY A 153 -11.14 7.38 5.59
N ALA A 154 -10.51 6.21 5.84
CA ALA A 154 -10.24 5.77 7.21
C ALA A 154 -9.25 6.71 7.91
N GLY A 155 -9.46 6.97 9.20
CA GLY A 155 -8.52 7.71 10.04
C GLY A 155 -7.13 7.06 10.08
N PRO A 156 -6.04 7.80 10.39
CA PRO A 156 -4.67 7.27 10.31
C PRO A 156 -4.42 6.00 11.13
N TRP A 157 -5.01 5.94 12.32
CA TRP A 157 -4.94 4.78 13.21
C TRP A 157 -5.85 3.64 12.76
N ALA A 158 -7.06 3.95 12.26
CA ALA A 158 -7.98 2.94 11.74
C ALA A 158 -7.39 2.24 10.49
N ALA A 159 -6.63 2.95 9.67
CA ALA A 159 -5.94 2.39 8.51
C ALA A 159 -4.89 1.32 8.87
N LEU A 160 -4.44 1.22 10.13
CA LEU A 160 -3.58 0.12 10.59
C LEU A 160 -4.28 -1.23 10.49
N VAL A 161 -5.61 -1.27 10.64
CA VAL A 161 -6.39 -2.50 10.46
C VAL A 161 -6.31 -2.98 9.00
N CYS A 162 -6.36 -2.06 8.04
CA CYS A 162 -6.16 -2.39 6.62
C CYS A 162 -4.73 -2.88 6.36
N ALA A 163 -3.73 -2.26 7.01
CA ALA A 163 -2.34 -2.69 6.92
C ALA A 163 -2.15 -4.13 7.42
N ALA A 164 -2.69 -4.43 8.61
CA ALA A 164 -2.68 -5.76 9.18
C ALA A 164 -3.39 -6.76 8.27
N GLY A 165 -4.63 -6.46 7.86
CA GLY A 165 -5.44 -7.37 7.06
C GLY A 165 -4.81 -7.74 5.72
N VAL A 166 -4.20 -6.78 5.01
CA VAL A 166 -3.50 -7.04 3.75
C VAL A 166 -2.17 -7.76 4.01
N GLY A 167 -1.38 -7.28 4.98
CA GLY A 167 -0.09 -7.86 5.38
C GLY A 167 -0.20 -9.23 6.05
N SER A 168 -1.40 -9.68 6.44
CA SER A 168 -1.66 -11.01 6.98
C SER A 168 -2.60 -11.84 6.09
N SER A 169 -2.83 -11.42 4.85
CA SER A 169 -3.81 -12.09 3.97
C SER A 169 -3.38 -13.53 3.65
N ALA A 170 -4.35 -14.45 3.70
CA ALA A 170 -4.11 -15.86 3.34
C ALA A 170 -3.67 -16.01 1.88
N TYR A 171 -4.19 -15.15 0.99
CA TYR A 171 -3.78 -15.10 -0.42
C TYR A 171 -2.29 -14.80 -0.56
N ALA A 172 -1.79 -13.70 0.02
CA ALA A 172 -0.37 -13.38 -0.06
C ALA A 172 0.49 -14.47 0.59
N ALA A 173 0.03 -15.08 1.68
CA ALA A 173 0.73 -16.21 2.30
C ALA A 173 0.81 -17.43 1.39
N GLN A 174 -0.29 -17.78 0.70
CA GLN A 174 -0.34 -18.90 -0.23
C GLN A 174 0.55 -18.65 -1.46
N GLU A 175 0.46 -17.47 -2.07
CA GLU A 175 1.26 -17.13 -3.25
C GLU A 175 2.76 -17.06 -2.91
N MET A 176 3.14 -16.43 -1.79
CA MET A 176 4.52 -16.47 -1.28
C MET A 176 4.97 -17.89 -0.96
N GLY A 177 4.06 -18.73 -0.41
CA GLY A 177 4.26 -20.15 -0.17
C GLY A 177 4.58 -20.93 -1.45
N SER A 178 3.96 -20.55 -2.57
CA SER A 178 4.23 -21.16 -3.88
C SER A 178 5.42 -20.53 -4.63
N GLY A 179 6.13 -19.58 -4.02
CA GLY A 179 7.21 -18.82 -4.65
C GLY A 179 6.76 -17.88 -5.77
N ARG A 180 5.46 -17.51 -5.84
CA ARG A 180 4.90 -16.61 -6.85
C ARG A 180 4.89 -15.17 -6.33
N PHE A 181 6.06 -14.55 -6.23
CA PHE A 181 6.26 -13.29 -5.52
C PHE A 181 5.52 -12.11 -6.17
N SER A 182 5.34 -12.12 -7.49
CA SER A 182 4.57 -11.12 -8.25
C SER A 182 3.08 -11.22 -7.98
N GLN A 183 2.53 -12.44 -7.88
CA GLN A 183 1.13 -12.66 -7.55
C GLN A 183 0.85 -12.26 -6.09
N ALA A 184 1.80 -12.55 -5.20
CA ALA A 184 1.79 -12.04 -3.84
C ALA A 184 1.90 -10.50 -3.75
N ASN A 185 2.42 -9.80 -4.76
CA ASN A 185 2.66 -8.35 -4.72
C ASN A 185 1.38 -7.54 -4.99
N LEU A 186 0.62 -7.29 -3.93
CA LEU A 186 -0.63 -6.53 -3.96
C LEU A 186 -0.43 -5.01 -4.11
N ILE A 187 0.81 -4.52 -4.05
CA ILE A 187 1.12 -3.08 -4.23
C ILE A 187 0.65 -2.60 -5.61
N PHE A 188 0.74 -3.46 -6.63
CA PHE A 188 0.33 -3.10 -7.99
C PHE A 188 -1.17 -2.80 -8.11
N TRP A 189 -2.00 -3.48 -7.32
CA TRP A 189 -3.46 -3.24 -7.28
C TRP A 189 -3.79 -1.83 -6.82
N TRP A 190 -2.99 -1.25 -5.94
CA TRP A 190 -3.13 0.15 -5.51
C TRP A 190 -2.76 1.15 -6.62
N GLY A 191 -1.68 0.90 -7.36
CA GLY A 191 -1.25 1.77 -8.46
C GLY A 191 -2.29 1.85 -9.58
N ALA A 192 -2.93 0.72 -9.90
CA ALA A 192 -3.97 0.63 -10.93
C ALA A 192 -5.33 1.20 -10.50
N SER A 193 -5.63 1.22 -9.20
CA SER A 193 -6.95 1.60 -8.67
C SER A 193 -7.09 3.06 -8.28
N ARG A 194 -6.03 3.89 -8.39
CA ARG A 194 -6.15 5.34 -8.20
C ARG A 194 -7.15 5.91 -9.22
N PRO A 195 -8.37 6.30 -8.81
CA PRO A 195 -9.26 7.01 -9.70
C PRO A 195 -8.53 8.31 -10.02
N GLY A 196 -8.25 8.55 -11.31
CA GLY A 196 -7.65 9.79 -11.75
C GLY A 196 -8.36 10.95 -11.07
N SER A 197 -7.65 11.68 -10.22
CA SER A 197 -8.17 12.80 -9.45
C SER A 197 -8.50 13.94 -10.40
N ARG A 198 -9.57 13.80 -11.17
CA ARG A 198 -10.28 14.93 -11.75
C ARG A 198 -11.15 15.46 -10.63
N SER A 199 -10.53 16.28 -9.78
CA SER A 199 -11.24 17.22 -8.94
C SER A 199 -12.03 18.13 -9.87
N CYS A 200 -13.26 17.72 -10.20
CA CYS A 200 -14.29 18.68 -10.56
C CYS A 200 -14.62 19.42 -9.26
N THR A 201 -13.79 20.40 -8.92
CA THR A 201 -14.20 21.45 -8.00
C THR A 201 -15.44 22.09 -8.63
N ALA A 202 -16.61 21.72 -8.12
CA ALA A 202 -17.82 22.45 -8.39
C ALA A 202 -17.50 23.92 -8.04
N PRO A 203 -17.67 24.87 -8.97
CA PRO A 203 -17.47 26.27 -8.63
C PRO A 203 -18.38 26.56 -7.44
N ALA A 204 -17.77 27.08 -6.36
CA ALA A 204 -18.49 27.57 -5.21
C ALA A 204 -19.69 28.38 -5.71
N LYS A 205 -20.88 28.11 -5.16
CA LYS A 205 -22.07 28.93 -5.39
C LYS A 205 -21.80 30.34 -4.86
N GLY A 206 -21.06 31.14 -5.62
CA GLY A 206 -21.05 32.58 -5.55
C GLY A 206 -22.42 33.03 -6.04
N GLY A 207 -23.11 33.78 -5.18
CA GLY A 207 -24.45 34.30 -5.44
C GLY A 207 -24.56 34.91 -6.83
N TRP A 208 -25.63 34.54 -7.54
CA TRP A 208 -26.02 35.18 -8.77
C TRP A 208 -26.41 36.63 -8.48
N SER A 209 -25.51 37.58 -8.74
CA SER A 209 -25.91 38.96 -8.96
C SER A 209 -26.23 39.14 -10.45
N TRP A 210 -27.46 39.57 -10.71
CA TRP A 210 -28.04 39.69 -12.04
C TRP A 210 -27.57 41.01 -12.66
N ARG A 211 -26.43 41.03 -13.37
CA ARG A 211 -26.08 42.14 -14.26
C ARG A 211 -25.02 41.71 -15.30
N GLY A 212 -25.38 41.84 -16.58
CA GLY A 212 -24.42 41.90 -17.70
C GLY A 212 -24.21 40.60 -18.47
N ARG A 213 -25.00 40.41 -19.54
CA ARG A 213 -24.77 39.41 -20.59
C ARG A 213 -23.45 39.68 -21.31
N SER A 214 -22.55 38.70 -21.34
CA SER A 214 -21.78 38.41 -22.57
C SER A 214 -21.56 36.91 -22.70
N ARG A 215 -22.02 36.36 -23.83
CA ARG A 215 -21.99 34.94 -24.18
C ARG A 215 -20.54 34.49 -24.35
N ARG A 216 -20.00 33.69 -23.41
CA ARG A 216 -18.93 32.73 -23.71
C ARG A 216 -19.49 31.32 -23.57
N ARG A 217 -19.56 30.62 -24.72
CA ARG A 217 -19.91 29.20 -24.81
C ARG A 217 -18.92 28.40 -23.97
N ARG A 218 -19.37 27.85 -22.84
CA ARG A 218 -18.62 26.82 -22.10
C ARG A 218 -18.77 25.51 -22.87
N ARG A 219 -17.66 24.94 -23.32
CA ARG A 219 -17.64 23.56 -23.83
C ARG A 219 -17.88 22.60 -22.66
N PRO A 220 -18.72 21.56 -22.81
CA PRO A 220 -18.81 20.50 -21.82
C PRO A 220 -17.49 19.74 -21.77
N CYS A 221 -16.97 19.52 -20.56
CA CYS A 221 -15.88 18.57 -20.35
C CYS A 221 -16.42 17.17 -20.69
N THR A 222 -16.05 16.66 -21.86
CA THR A 222 -16.27 15.25 -22.20
C THR A 222 -15.40 14.42 -21.26
N GLY A 223 -16.07 13.75 -20.32
CA GLY A 223 -15.44 12.71 -19.51
C GLY A 223 -15.02 11.58 -20.43
N THR A 224 -13.73 11.50 -20.75
CA THR A 224 -13.13 10.27 -21.22
C THR A 224 -13.25 9.25 -20.09
N THR A 225 -14.20 8.33 -20.23
CA THR A 225 -14.19 7.04 -19.54
C THR A 225 -12.83 6.43 -19.80
N GLY A 226 -12.02 6.29 -18.74
CA GLY A 226 -10.80 5.50 -18.82
C GLY A 226 -11.19 4.11 -19.30
N SER A 227 -10.73 3.75 -20.50
CA SER A 227 -10.85 2.42 -21.05
C SER A 227 -10.16 1.46 -20.09
N PHE A 228 -10.98 0.71 -19.37
CA PHE A 228 -10.59 -0.50 -18.69
C PHE A 228 -10.07 -1.44 -19.77
N TRP A 229 -8.76 -1.72 -19.77
CA TRP A 229 -8.21 -2.83 -20.54
C TRP A 229 -8.44 -4.09 -19.71
N PRO A 230 -9.38 -4.98 -20.07
CA PRO A 230 -9.35 -6.32 -19.54
C PRO A 230 -8.10 -6.98 -20.13
N TRP A 231 -7.10 -7.27 -19.31
CA TRP A 231 -6.06 -8.21 -19.70
C TRP A 231 -6.69 -9.62 -19.68
N PRO A 232 -6.65 -10.36 -20.79
CA PRO A 232 -7.26 -11.68 -20.87
C PRO A 232 -6.21 -12.72 -20.52
N TRP A 233 -6.00 -12.99 -19.23
CA TRP A 233 -5.32 -14.24 -18.81
C TRP A 233 -5.93 -14.74 -17.50
N ALA A 234 -7.00 -15.49 -17.64
CA ALA A 234 -7.32 -16.64 -16.80
C ALA A 234 -7.39 -17.85 -17.77
N PRO A 235 -6.94 -19.05 -17.36
CA PRO A 235 -6.65 -20.17 -18.24
C PRO A 235 -7.83 -20.60 -19.13
#